data_AF-A0A7S1DRT0-F1
#
_entry.id   AF-A0A7S1DRT0-F1
#
_cell.length_a   1.000
_cell.length_b   1.000
_cell.length_c   1.000
_cell.angle_alpha   90.00
_cell.angle_beta   90.00
_cell.angle_gamma   90.00
#
_symmetry.space_group_name_H-M   'P 1'
#
loop_
_entity.id
_entity.type
_entity.pdbx_description
1 polymer ?
#
loop_
_entity_poly.entity_id
_entity_poly.type
_entity_poly.pdbx_seq_one_letter_code
_entity_poly.pdbx_strand_id
1 'polypeptide(L)'
;GFFQADFVVASGDYHHVEQKMIPPELRNYSEEHWDRYTMSPSSLLFFLGVGKRLRNLRHHNLFFDECLEQHAKEIYDAPKWPSKPLFYVCVQSVTDPSTAPKDMENVFILVPLAAGLEDSDAMRDKYYEVVMERLERHTQQAIRGHVVVRRSYAMKDFETDFNSFKGNAYGLANTLMQ
;
A
#
# COMPACT_ATOMS: atom_id res chain seq x y z
N GLY A 1 -22.43 7.39 23.56
CA GLY A 1 -22.52 7.62 25.02
C GLY A 1 -21.16 8.06 25.54
N PHE A 2 -21.09 8.54 26.78
CA PHE A 2 -19.82 8.84 27.45
C PHE A 2 -19.35 7.64 28.28
N PHE A 3 -18.06 7.36 28.28
CA PHE A 3 -17.43 6.30 29.07
C PHE A 3 -16.37 6.92 29.97
N GLN A 4 -16.41 6.61 31.27
CA GLN A 4 -15.36 7.03 32.20
C GLN A 4 -14.14 6.11 32.07
N ALA A 5 -12.95 6.70 32.09
CA ALA A 5 -11.68 5.99 32.09
C ALA A 5 -10.63 6.82 32.84
N ASP A 6 -9.72 6.16 33.55
CA ASP A 6 -8.57 6.81 34.18
C ASP A 6 -7.52 7.22 33.14
N PHE A 7 -7.38 6.42 32.08
CA PHE A 7 -6.45 6.65 30.97
C PHE A 7 -7.09 6.25 29.64
N VAL A 8 -6.70 6.96 28.58
CA VAL A 8 -7.09 6.65 27.19
C VAL A 8 -5.82 6.50 26.37
N VAL A 9 -5.70 5.37 25.66
CA VAL A 9 -4.63 5.16 24.69
C VAL A 9 -5.26 5.20 23.29
N ALA A 10 -4.88 6.21 22.50
CA ALA A 10 -5.31 6.32 21.12
C ALA A 10 -4.30 5.62 20.21
N SER A 11 -4.72 4.54 19.56
CA SER A 11 -3.91 3.78 18.59
C SER A 11 -4.25 4.12 17.12
N GLY A 12 -4.80 5.31 16.88
CA GLY A 12 -5.12 5.82 15.54
C GLY A 12 -4.01 6.72 14.99
N ASP A 13 -4.19 7.20 13.75
CA ASP A 13 -3.28 8.18 13.15
C ASP A 13 -3.14 9.42 14.04
N TYR A 14 -1.90 9.79 14.34
CA TYR A 14 -1.61 10.84 15.33
C TYR A 14 -2.15 12.21 14.90
N HIS A 15 -2.05 12.53 13.62
CA HIS A 15 -2.62 13.77 13.09
C HIS A 15 -4.15 13.76 13.25
N HIS A 16 -4.83 12.65 12.97
CA HIS A 16 -6.28 12.57 13.19
C HIS A 16 -6.67 12.75 14.66
N VAL A 17 -5.96 12.08 15.58
CA VAL A 17 -6.20 12.20 17.02
C VAL A 17 -6.04 13.66 17.46
N GLU A 18 -4.94 14.32 17.10
CA GLU A 18 -4.71 15.71 17.49
C GLU A 18 -5.75 16.65 16.85
N GLN A 19 -5.95 16.58 15.54
CA GLN A 19 -6.71 17.61 14.84
C GLN A 19 -8.22 17.43 14.92
N LYS A 20 -8.72 16.22 15.18
CA LYS A 20 -10.16 15.90 15.11
C LYS A 20 -10.75 15.35 16.41
N MET A 21 -9.96 14.69 17.27
CA MET A 21 -10.49 14.03 18.47
C MET A 21 -10.29 14.83 19.76
N ILE A 22 -9.29 15.72 19.81
CA ILE A 22 -8.99 16.52 21.00
C ILE A 22 -9.10 18.03 20.72
N PRO A 23 -9.44 18.82 21.76
CA PRO A 23 -9.56 20.27 21.60
C PRO A 23 -8.18 20.91 21.38
N PRO A 24 -8.12 22.09 20.71
CA PRO A 24 -6.86 22.74 20.33
C PRO A 24 -5.85 22.92 21.46
N GLU A 25 -6.30 23.21 22.68
CA GLU A 25 -5.47 23.42 23.87
C GLU A 25 -4.73 22.17 24.37
N LEU A 26 -5.13 20.97 23.93
CA LEU A 26 -4.49 19.70 24.28
C LEU A 26 -3.62 19.14 23.15
N ARG A 27 -3.52 19.84 22.02
CA ARG A 27 -2.69 19.43 20.87
C ARG A 27 -1.23 19.80 21.13
N ASN A 28 -0.31 18.92 20.75
CA ASN A 28 1.12 19.20 20.75
C ASN A 28 1.54 19.93 19.47
N TYR A 29 0.86 19.67 18.34
CA TYR A 29 1.25 20.20 17.04
C TYR A 29 0.09 20.93 16.33
N SER A 30 0.44 22.05 15.68
CA SER A 30 -0.48 22.79 14.82
C SER A 30 -0.64 22.12 13.45
N GLU A 31 -1.70 22.46 12.73
CA GLU A 31 -1.93 22.00 11.35
C GLU A 31 -0.75 22.38 10.42
N GLU A 32 -0.24 23.61 10.53
CA GLU A 32 0.95 24.06 9.79
C GLU A 32 2.19 23.20 10.09
N HIS A 33 2.33 22.72 11.33
CA HIS A 33 3.44 21.85 11.70
C HIS A 33 3.35 20.50 10.98
N TRP A 34 2.16 19.91 10.90
CA TRP A 34 1.91 18.66 10.19
C TRP A 34 2.15 18.77 8.68
N ASP A 35 1.86 19.93 8.09
CA ASP A 35 2.10 20.14 6.66
C ASP A 35 3.57 20.18 6.26
N ARG A 36 4.46 20.47 7.22
CA ARG A 36 5.92 20.45 7.00
C ARG A 36 6.53 19.05 7.06
N TYR A 37 5.82 18.04 7.57
CA TYR A 37 6.37 16.67 7.61
C TYR A 37 6.40 16.03 6.22
N THR A 38 7.55 15.49 5.88
CA THR A 38 7.67 14.50 4.81
C THR A 38 7.05 13.19 5.30
N MET A 39 5.97 12.78 4.63
CA MET A 39 5.31 11.50 4.88
C MET A 39 6.09 10.36 4.23
N SER A 40 6.03 9.17 4.81
CA SER A 40 6.52 7.97 4.11
C SER A 40 5.76 7.76 2.80
N PRO A 41 6.36 7.10 1.81
CA PRO A 41 5.66 6.66 0.61
C PRO A 41 4.34 5.97 0.95
N SER A 42 3.34 6.12 0.09
CA SER A 42 2.14 5.30 0.17
C SER A 42 2.32 4.01 -0.64
N SER A 43 1.24 3.27 -0.86
CA SER A 43 1.26 2.05 -1.66
C SER A 43 -0.05 1.81 -2.40
N LEU A 44 0.05 1.16 -3.56
CA LEU A 44 -1.06 0.50 -4.21
C LEU A 44 -0.94 -1.00 -3.97
N LEU A 45 -1.98 -1.57 -3.38
CA LEU A 45 -2.09 -2.98 -3.06
C LEU A 45 -3.09 -3.66 -3.99
N PHE A 46 -2.80 -4.91 -4.33
CA PHE A 46 -3.80 -5.82 -4.91
C PHE A 46 -3.88 -7.09 -4.10
N PHE A 47 -5.11 -7.47 -3.75
CA PHE A 47 -5.45 -8.75 -3.15
C PHE A 47 -6.14 -9.60 -4.22
N LEU A 48 -5.48 -10.67 -4.64
CA LEU A 48 -5.94 -11.54 -5.71
C LEU A 48 -6.20 -12.95 -5.19
N GLY A 49 -7.36 -13.49 -5.52
CA GLY A 49 -7.59 -14.94 -5.49
C GLY A 49 -7.35 -15.51 -6.87
N VAL A 50 -6.43 -16.46 -7.00
CA VAL A 50 -6.09 -17.09 -8.28
C VAL A 50 -6.58 -18.52 -8.28
N GLY A 51 -7.43 -18.87 -9.25
CA GLY A 51 -8.08 -20.17 -9.43
C GLY A 51 -7.17 -21.33 -9.80
N LYS A 52 -5.86 -21.20 -9.58
CA LYS A 52 -4.87 -22.26 -9.78
C LYS A 52 -3.60 -21.99 -8.97
N ARG A 53 -2.80 -23.04 -8.77
CA ARG A 53 -1.43 -22.94 -8.26
C ARG A 53 -0.52 -22.22 -9.27
N LEU A 54 0.35 -21.36 -8.75
CA LEU A 54 1.31 -20.60 -9.55
C LEU A 54 2.69 -21.24 -9.47
N ARG A 55 3.34 -21.35 -10.63
CA ARG A 55 4.73 -21.82 -10.72
C ARG A 55 5.72 -20.66 -10.66
N ASN A 56 6.96 -20.94 -10.25
CA ASN A 56 8.08 -19.97 -10.23
C ASN A 56 7.86 -18.76 -9.31
N LEU A 57 7.05 -18.91 -8.27
CA LEU A 57 6.91 -17.94 -7.19
C LEU A 57 7.21 -18.62 -5.86
N ARG A 58 7.85 -17.88 -4.96
CA ARG A 58 8.04 -18.24 -3.54
C ARG A 58 6.99 -17.53 -2.70
N HIS A 59 7.02 -17.74 -1.38
CA HIS A 59 6.21 -16.95 -0.46
C HIS A 59 6.44 -15.44 -0.66
N HIS A 60 7.70 -14.99 -0.73
CA HIS A 60 8.06 -13.59 -0.92
C HIS A 60 8.85 -13.43 -2.22
N ASN A 61 8.46 -12.46 -3.06
CA ASN A 61 9.09 -12.20 -4.35
C ASN A 61 9.23 -10.69 -4.54
N LEU A 62 10.45 -10.23 -4.80
CA LEU A 62 10.74 -8.83 -5.09
C LEU A 62 11.10 -8.69 -6.57
N PHE A 63 10.40 -7.80 -7.28
CA PHE A 63 10.58 -7.55 -8.70
C PHE A 63 11.42 -6.29 -8.90
N PHE A 64 12.73 -6.49 -9.03
CA PHE A 64 13.75 -5.49 -9.35
C PHE A 64 14.19 -5.60 -10.83
N ASP A 65 13.24 -5.67 -11.75
CA ASP A 65 13.45 -5.82 -13.19
C ASP A 65 13.52 -4.48 -13.95
N GLU A 66 13.49 -3.36 -13.23
CA GLU A 66 13.59 -1.99 -13.77
C GLU A 66 14.51 -1.11 -12.90
N CYS A 67 14.80 0.13 -13.33
CA CYS A 67 15.75 1.02 -12.65
C CYS A 67 15.24 1.51 -11.28
N LEU A 68 15.96 1.16 -10.22
CA LEU A 68 15.67 1.55 -8.85
C LEU A 68 15.81 3.06 -8.63
N GLU A 69 16.83 3.69 -9.19
CA GLU A 69 17.09 5.13 -9.05
C GLU A 69 15.92 5.94 -9.64
N GLN A 70 15.42 5.54 -10.81
CA GLN A 70 14.26 6.18 -11.42
C GLN A 70 13.02 5.99 -10.54
N HIS A 71 12.77 4.76 -10.06
CA HIS A 71 11.62 4.48 -9.19
C HIS A 71 11.66 5.31 -7.90
N ALA A 72 12.82 5.39 -7.24
CA ALA A 72 13.01 6.19 -6.04
C ALA A 72 12.78 7.69 -6.31
N LYS A 73 13.34 8.22 -7.40
CA LYS A 73 13.13 9.61 -7.80
C LYS A 73 11.65 9.94 -7.99
N GLU A 74 10.88 9.05 -8.60
CA GLU A 74 9.44 9.26 -8.87
C GLU A 74 8.57 9.17 -7.60
N ILE A 75 9.09 8.58 -6.53
CA ILE A 75 8.38 8.43 -5.26
C ILE A 75 8.75 9.53 -4.26
N TYR A 76 10.02 9.93 -4.22
CA TYR A 76 10.54 10.86 -3.20
C TYR A 76 10.79 12.27 -3.75
N ASP A 77 11.49 12.41 -4.88
CA ASP A 77 12.01 13.72 -5.33
C ASP A 77 11.06 14.43 -6.30
N ALA A 78 10.38 13.65 -7.16
CA ALA A 78 9.43 14.13 -8.16
C ALA A 78 8.15 13.28 -8.11
N PRO A 79 7.33 13.44 -7.05
CA PRO A 79 6.15 12.62 -6.77
C PRO A 79 5.24 12.45 -7.97
N LYS A 80 5.14 11.22 -8.46
CA LYS A 80 4.17 10.79 -9.46
C LYS A 80 3.99 9.29 -9.41
N TRP A 81 2.95 8.82 -10.10
CA TRP A 81 2.76 7.42 -10.40
C TRP A 81 4.00 6.86 -11.16
N PRO A 82 4.73 5.86 -10.61
CA PRO A 82 6.01 5.40 -11.17
C PRO A 82 5.88 4.81 -12.58
N SER A 83 6.61 5.39 -13.54
CA SER A 83 6.57 4.97 -14.95
C SER A 83 6.88 3.49 -15.15
N LYS A 84 7.78 2.96 -14.33
CA LYS A 84 8.19 1.56 -14.30
C LYS A 84 8.27 1.07 -12.84
N PRO A 85 7.15 0.59 -12.26
CA PRO A 85 7.08 0.36 -10.83
C PRO A 85 7.90 -0.86 -10.40
N LEU A 86 8.81 -0.75 -9.43
CA LEU A 86 9.25 -1.93 -8.69
C LEU A 86 8.11 -2.39 -7.79
N PHE A 87 7.95 -3.69 -7.61
CA PHE A 87 6.83 -4.22 -6.84
C PHE A 87 7.19 -5.50 -6.10
N TYR A 88 6.39 -5.78 -5.08
CA TYR A 88 6.49 -6.95 -4.24
C TYR A 88 5.28 -7.86 -4.46
N VAL A 89 5.50 -9.17 -4.46
CA VAL A 89 4.45 -10.19 -4.52
C VAL A 89 4.63 -11.19 -3.38
N CYS A 90 3.59 -11.32 -2.56
CA CYS A 90 3.43 -12.35 -1.54
C CYS A 90 2.47 -13.44 -2.03
N VAL A 91 2.86 -14.70 -1.93
CA VAL A 91 1.98 -15.86 -2.19
C VAL A 91 1.97 -16.74 -0.94
N GLN A 92 1.12 -16.40 0.03
CA GLN A 92 1.15 -17.02 1.36
C GLN A 92 0.83 -18.52 1.31
N SER A 93 -0.05 -18.92 0.38
CA SER A 93 -0.49 -20.31 0.16
C SER A 93 0.60 -21.24 -0.40
N VAL A 94 1.78 -20.71 -0.73
CA VAL A 94 2.98 -21.52 -0.98
C VAL A 94 3.46 -22.19 0.30
N THR A 95 3.35 -21.56 1.47
CA THR A 95 3.81 -22.13 2.75
C THR A 95 2.69 -22.44 3.73
N ASP A 96 1.54 -21.77 3.61
CA ASP A 96 0.36 -22.02 4.44
C ASP A 96 -0.86 -22.33 3.58
N PRO A 97 -1.17 -23.61 3.31
CA PRO A 97 -2.32 -24.00 2.50
C PRO A 97 -3.68 -23.56 3.04
N SER A 98 -3.78 -23.07 4.28
CA SER A 98 -5.06 -22.61 4.86
C SER A 98 -5.49 -21.23 4.36
N THR A 99 -4.59 -20.46 3.75
CA THR A 99 -4.86 -19.08 3.30
C THR A 99 -5.54 -19.00 1.93
N ALA A 100 -5.74 -20.13 1.25
CA ALA A 100 -6.47 -20.21 -0.02
C ALA A 100 -7.23 -21.54 -0.12
N PRO A 101 -8.31 -21.62 -0.93
CA PRO A 101 -8.93 -22.90 -1.24
C PRO A 101 -7.95 -23.89 -1.88
N LYS A 102 -8.31 -25.17 -1.83
CA LYS A 102 -7.50 -26.23 -2.43
C LYS A 102 -7.19 -25.92 -3.90
N ASP A 103 -5.93 -26.14 -4.28
CA ASP A 103 -5.40 -25.93 -5.63
C ASP A 103 -5.44 -24.48 -6.15
N MET A 104 -5.70 -23.50 -5.27
CA MET A 104 -5.72 -22.06 -5.56
C MET A 104 -4.58 -21.33 -4.82
N GLU A 105 -4.37 -20.06 -5.15
CA GLU A 105 -3.40 -19.19 -4.46
C GLU A 105 -4.06 -17.88 -4.03
N ASN A 106 -3.62 -17.36 -2.88
CA ASN A 106 -3.88 -16.01 -2.42
C ASN A 106 -2.63 -15.15 -2.66
N VAL A 107 -2.74 -14.22 -3.60
CA VAL A 107 -1.63 -13.39 -4.06
C VAL A 107 -1.86 -11.97 -3.58
N PHE A 108 -0.91 -11.45 -2.82
CA PHE A 108 -0.84 -10.05 -2.42
C PHE A 108 0.25 -9.36 -3.23
N ILE A 109 -0.07 -8.21 -3.80
CA ILE A 109 0.86 -7.39 -4.57
C ILE A 109 0.93 -6.02 -3.93
N LEU A 110 2.13 -5.47 -3.82
CA LEU A 110 2.39 -4.13 -3.30
C LEU A 110 3.28 -3.37 -4.28
N VAL A 111 2.80 -2.21 -4.70
CA VAL A 111 3.53 -1.23 -5.50
C VAL A 111 3.77 0.00 -4.63
N PRO A 112 5.02 0.36 -4.31
CA PRO A 112 5.32 1.61 -3.62
C PRO A 112 4.89 2.80 -4.48
N LEU A 113 4.29 3.82 -3.85
CA LEU A 113 3.83 5.05 -4.51
C LEU A 113 4.27 6.27 -3.70
N ALA A 114 4.36 7.43 -4.35
CA ALA A 114 4.47 8.69 -3.62
C ALA A 114 3.19 8.93 -2.78
N ALA A 115 3.34 9.57 -1.62
CA ALA A 115 2.19 9.99 -0.81
C ALA A 115 1.46 11.19 -1.45
N GLY A 116 0.17 11.35 -1.15
CA GLY A 116 -0.63 12.49 -1.61
C GLY A 116 -0.93 12.53 -3.12
N LEU A 117 -0.69 11.45 -3.86
CA LEU A 117 -1.14 11.35 -5.25
C LEU A 117 -2.65 11.15 -5.30
N GLU A 118 -3.31 11.77 -6.28
CA GLU A 118 -4.68 11.42 -6.62
C GLU A 118 -4.72 10.01 -7.21
N ASP A 119 -5.67 9.20 -6.73
CA ASP A 119 -5.93 7.87 -7.23
C ASP A 119 -7.34 7.75 -7.84
N SER A 120 -7.48 6.81 -8.76
CA SER A 120 -8.76 6.47 -9.39
C SER A 120 -8.74 5.01 -9.80
N ASP A 121 -9.93 4.41 -9.93
CA ASP A 121 -10.05 3.02 -10.37
C ASP A 121 -9.36 2.78 -11.73
N ALA A 122 -9.48 3.75 -12.66
CA ALA A 122 -8.80 3.69 -13.95
C ALA A 122 -7.27 3.67 -13.82
N MET A 123 -6.71 4.44 -12.89
CA MET A 123 -5.26 4.42 -12.63
C MET A 123 -4.83 3.10 -11.99
N ARG A 124 -5.61 2.59 -11.03
CA ARG A 124 -5.37 1.30 -10.37
C ARG A 124 -5.43 0.16 -11.40
N ASP A 125 -6.39 0.16 -12.30
CA ASP A 125 -6.52 -0.83 -13.37
C ASP A 125 -5.33 -0.77 -14.35
N LYS A 126 -4.88 0.43 -14.72
CA LYS A 126 -3.66 0.59 -15.53
C LYS A 126 -2.45 -0.06 -14.86
N TYR A 127 -2.25 0.16 -13.56
CA TYR A 127 -1.13 -0.42 -12.83
C TYR A 127 -1.27 -1.92 -12.61
N TYR A 128 -2.50 -2.42 -12.42
CA TYR A 128 -2.77 -3.84 -12.42
C TYR A 128 -2.28 -4.48 -13.71
N GLU A 129 -2.58 -3.89 -14.87
CA GLU A 129 -2.10 -4.43 -16.15
C GLU A 129 -0.58 -4.41 -16.26
N VAL A 130 0.09 -3.31 -15.89
CA VAL A 130 1.56 -3.23 -15.92
C VAL A 130 2.20 -4.31 -15.04
N VAL A 131 1.70 -4.49 -13.82
CA VAL A 131 2.26 -5.47 -12.87
C VAL A 131 1.99 -6.89 -13.33
N MET A 132 0.76 -7.19 -13.75
CA MET A 132 0.39 -8.53 -14.20
C MET A 132 1.16 -8.93 -15.46
N GLU A 133 1.49 -7.99 -16.36
CA GLU A 133 2.29 -8.30 -17.55
C GLU A 133 3.67 -8.79 -17.17
N ARG A 134 4.31 -8.11 -16.22
CA ARG A 134 5.65 -8.46 -15.73
C ARG A 134 5.61 -9.75 -14.90
N LEU A 135 4.58 -9.94 -14.08
CA LEU A 135 4.38 -11.16 -13.31
C LEU A 135 4.21 -12.38 -14.22
N GLU A 136 3.34 -12.32 -15.24
CA GLU A 136 3.13 -13.40 -16.20
C GLU A 136 4.37 -13.68 -17.04
N ARG A 137 5.10 -12.64 -17.45
CA ARG A 137 6.36 -12.76 -18.20
C ARG A 137 7.42 -13.48 -17.38
N HIS A 138 7.60 -13.09 -16.11
CA HIS A 138 8.59 -13.72 -15.22
C HIS A 138 8.23 -15.18 -14.92
N THR A 139 6.96 -15.44 -14.64
CA THR A 139 6.48 -16.77 -14.25
C THR A 139 6.19 -17.68 -15.45
N GLN A 140 6.28 -17.16 -16.68
CA GLN A 140 6.02 -17.83 -17.95
C GLN A 140 4.66 -18.54 -17.99
N GLN A 141 3.64 -17.92 -17.44
CA GLN A 141 2.29 -18.48 -17.42
C GLN A 141 1.22 -17.38 -17.44
N ALA A 142 0.06 -17.69 -18.02
CA ALA A 142 -1.12 -16.84 -17.86
C ALA A 142 -1.65 -16.93 -16.43
N ILE A 143 -1.98 -15.79 -15.82
CA ILE A 143 -2.48 -15.64 -14.44
C ILE A 143 -3.78 -14.85 -14.46
N ARG A 144 -3.86 -13.73 -15.19
CA ARG A 144 -5.02 -12.82 -15.22
C ARG A 144 -6.33 -13.55 -15.51
N GLY A 145 -6.34 -14.45 -16.50
CA GLY A 145 -7.51 -15.23 -16.88
C GLY A 145 -7.99 -16.23 -15.81
N HIS A 146 -7.22 -16.43 -14.74
CA HIS A 146 -7.56 -17.28 -13.61
C HIS A 146 -7.82 -16.48 -12.32
N VAL A 147 -7.80 -15.14 -12.36
CA VAL A 147 -8.12 -14.32 -11.19
C VAL A 147 -9.62 -14.39 -10.94
N VAL A 148 -10.02 -14.98 -9.82
CA VAL A 148 -11.43 -15.16 -9.41
C VAL A 148 -11.89 -14.09 -8.42
N VAL A 149 -10.94 -13.43 -7.74
CA VAL A 149 -11.17 -12.31 -6.83
C VAL A 149 -10.08 -11.29 -7.09
N ARG A 150 -10.47 -10.01 -7.20
CA ARG A 150 -9.54 -8.88 -7.32
C ARG A 150 -10.06 -7.73 -6.48
N ARG A 151 -9.27 -7.29 -5.50
CA ARG A 151 -9.51 -6.05 -4.74
C ARG A 151 -8.25 -5.20 -4.80
N SER A 152 -8.39 -3.93 -5.17
CA SER A 152 -7.33 -2.93 -5.06
C SER A 152 -7.51 -2.12 -3.78
N TYR A 153 -6.41 -1.58 -3.26
CA TYR A 153 -6.41 -0.72 -2.07
C TYR A 153 -5.27 0.29 -2.18
N ALA A 154 -5.56 1.58 -2.01
CA ALA A 154 -4.57 2.63 -2.15
C ALA A 154 -4.90 3.84 -1.25
N MET A 155 -4.33 5.00 -1.56
CA MET A 155 -4.31 6.21 -0.73
C MET A 155 -5.68 6.57 -0.15
N LYS A 156 -6.71 6.68 -1.01
CA LYS A 156 -8.05 7.07 -0.57
C LYS A 156 -8.68 6.04 0.39
N ASP A 157 -8.34 4.77 0.23
CA ASP A 157 -8.83 3.71 1.12
C ASP A 157 -8.15 3.82 2.50
N PHE A 158 -6.83 4.08 2.54
CA PHE A 158 -6.12 4.33 3.81
C PHE A 158 -6.69 5.55 4.55
N GLU A 159 -7.01 6.63 3.84
CA GLU A 159 -7.65 7.81 4.44
C GLU A 159 -9.03 7.47 4.99
N THR A 160 -9.82 6.70 4.25
CA THR A 160 -11.20 6.38 4.61
C THR A 160 -11.30 5.39 5.77
N ASP A 161 -10.52 4.32 5.74
CA ASP A 161 -10.65 3.23 6.71
C ASP A 161 -9.84 3.49 8.00
N PHE A 162 -8.71 4.19 7.88
CA PHE A 162 -7.76 4.38 9.00
C PHE A 162 -7.57 5.83 9.43
N ASN A 163 -8.20 6.79 8.74
CA ASN A 163 -7.93 8.22 8.92
C ASN A 163 -6.45 8.59 8.72
N SER A 164 -5.72 7.79 7.94
CA SER A 164 -4.29 7.98 7.69
C SER A 164 -4.06 9.33 7.02
N PHE A 165 -3.26 10.20 7.64
CA PHE A 165 -2.97 11.52 7.08
C PHE A 165 -2.29 11.40 5.71
N LYS A 166 -2.83 12.08 4.70
CA LYS A 166 -2.34 12.07 3.30
C LYS A 166 -2.27 10.67 2.66
N GLY A 167 -3.14 9.75 3.10
CA GLY A 167 -3.23 8.39 2.59
C GLY A 167 -1.96 7.58 2.79
N ASN A 168 -1.22 7.89 3.86
CA ASN A 168 0.00 7.17 4.19
C ASN A 168 -0.30 5.71 4.53
N ALA A 169 0.56 4.81 4.08
CA ALA A 169 0.51 3.39 4.44
C ALA A 169 1.47 3.04 5.60
N TYR A 170 2.46 3.89 5.86
CA TYR A 170 3.60 3.60 6.76
C TYR A 170 3.93 4.73 7.76
N GLY A 171 3.08 5.75 7.91
CA GLY A 171 3.30 6.87 8.83
C GLY A 171 4.34 7.90 8.34
N LEU A 172 5.13 8.45 9.27
CA LEU A 172 6.16 9.47 8.97
C LEU A 172 7.35 8.88 8.20
N ALA A 173 8.00 9.68 7.36
CA ALA A 173 9.25 9.27 6.71
C ALA A 173 10.41 9.22 7.71
N ASN A 174 11.31 8.25 7.54
CA ASN A 174 12.57 8.19 8.29
C ASN A 174 13.63 9.02 7.56
N THR A 175 13.54 10.35 7.62
CA THR A 175 14.59 11.24 7.08
C THR A 175 15.56 11.67 8.18
N LEU A 176 16.81 11.97 7.83
CA LEU A 176 17.84 12.38 8.79
C LEU A 176 17.54 13.73 9.48
N MET A 177 16.61 14.52 8.96
CA MET A 177 16.32 15.88 9.41
C MET A 177 14.94 16.01 10.08
N GLN A 178 14.30 14.89 10.42
CA GLN A 178 13.01 14.84 11.13
C GLN A 178 13.16 14.32 12.55
#